data_AF-A0A848X9D8-F1
#
_entry.id   AF-A0A848X9D8-F1
#
_cell.length_a   1.000
_cell.length_b   1.000
_cell.length_c   1.000
_cell.angle_alpha   90.00
_cell.angle_beta   90.00
_cell.angle_gamma   90.00
#
_symmetry.space_group_name_H-M   'P 1'
#
loop_
_entity.id
_entity.type
_entity.pdbx_description
1 polymer ?
#
loop_
_entity_poly.entity_id
_entity_poly.type
_entity_poly.pdbx_seq_one_letter_code
_entity_poly.pdbx_strand_id
1 'polypeptide(L)'
;MRRCGVVAWAVAAAISILFVDAADAQQPTLPAEVSEWLERDQARRWATMIAEGDSIFNSGSCARCHGEAGSGGRNGPDLTDTTWVQSDGSLEEIRRTVFWGVRRELLSDPALRFEMNPGGGLDLEWNQYASLAAYVWSLSNETGLPGR
;
A
#
# COMPACT_ATOMS: atom_id res chain seq x y z
N MET A 1 -67.54 45.75 -14.41
CA MET A 1 -66.67 44.90 -13.56
C MET A 1 -65.23 45.06 -14.00
N ARG A 2 -64.29 44.97 -13.06
CA ARG A 2 -62.95 45.59 -13.04
C ARG A 2 -61.98 45.03 -14.10
N ARG A 3 -61.16 45.91 -14.68
CA ARG A 3 -59.91 45.58 -15.42
C ARG A 3 -58.88 44.98 -14.45
N CYS A 4 -58.04 44.06 -14.94
CA CYS A 4 -56.58 44.06 -14.71
C CYS A 4 -55.94 42.99 -15.62
N GLY A 5 -54.97 43.41 -16.44
CA GLY A 5 -54.13 42.53 -17.25
C GLY A 5 -52.77 42.28 -16.60
N VAL A 6 -52.04 41.30 -17.16
CA VAL A 6 -50.60 40.94 -17.01
C VAL A 6 -50.12 40.77 -15.56
N VAL A 7 -49.29 39.77 -15.19
CA VAL A 7 -47.93 39.56 -15.68
C VAL A 7 -47.52 38.10 -15.43
N ALA A 8 -46.90 37.46 -16.43
CA ALA A 8 -46.14 36.23 -16.26
C ALA A 8 -44.84 36.53 -15.52
N TRP A 9 -44.49 35.75 -14.50
CA TRP A 9 -43.13 35.64 -13.99
C TRP A 9 -42.81 34.17 -13.72
N ALA A 10 -42.16 33.54 -14.70
CA ALA A 10 -41.33 32.38 -14.46
C ALA A 10 -40.07 32.87 -13.73
N VAL A 11 -39.73 32.26 -12.60
CA VAL A 11 -38.41 32.45 -11.99
C VAL A 11 -37.67 31.12 -12.12
N ALA A 12 -37.03 30.93 -13.27
CA ALA A 12 -35.93 29.98 -13.38
C ALA A 12 -34.72 30.63 -12.71
N ALA A 13 -34.45 30.28 -11.45
CA ALA A 13 -33.21 30.65 -10.80
C ALA A 13 -32.09 29.77 -11.38
N ALA A 14 -31.32 30.32 -12.32
CA ALA A 14 -30.03 29.75 -12.70
C ALA A 14 -29.07 29.92 -11.52
N ILE A 15 -28.93 28.88 -10.71
CA ILE A 15 -27.83 28.79 -9.74
C ILE A 15 -26.57 28.53 -10.56
N SER A 16 -25.82 29.59 -10.85
CA SER A 16 -24.46 29.47 -11.37
C SER A 16 -23.56 28.94 -10.26
N ILE A 17 -23.44 27.61 -10.15
CA ILE A 17 -22.34 27.00 -9.40
C ILE A 17 -21.08 27.33 -10.20
N LEU A 18 -20.25 28.24 -9.69
CA LEU A 18 -18.88 28.36 -10.15
C LEU A 18 -18.21 27.03 -9.84
N PHE A 19 -18.02 26.21 -10.88
CA PHE A 19 -17.08 25.09 -10.81
C PHE A 19 -15.70 25.73 -10.59
N VAL A 20 -15.19 25.68 -9.35
CA VAL A 20 -13.74 25.81 -9.14
C VAL A 20 -13.15 24.62 -9.87
N ASP A 21 -12.36 24.89 -10.92
CA ASP A 21 -11.56 23.87 -11.59
C ASP A 21 -10.66 23.22 -10.52
N ALA A 22 -10.89 21.95 -10.22
CA ALA A 22 -10.12 21.21 -9.21
C ALA A 22 -8.62 21.11 -9.55
N ALA A 23 -8.23 21.50 -10.77
CA ALA A 23 -6.86 21.55 -11.24
C ALA A 23 -6.02 22.67 -10.60
N ASP A 24 -6.63 23.71 -10.00
CA ASP A 24 -5.91 24.89 -9.48
C ASP A 24 -5.93 25.00 -7.94
N ALA A 25 -6.40 23.97 -7.24
CA ALA A 25 -6.35 23.93 -5.77
C ALA A 25 -4.93 23.61 -5.29
N GLN A 26 -4.05 24.61 -5.33
CA GLN A 26 -2.73 24.53 -4.70
C GLN A 26 -2.93 24.19 -3.22
N GLN A 27 -2.52 22.99 -2.82
CA GLN A 27 -2.59 22.56 -1.42
C GLN A 27 -1.82 23.56 -0.55
N PRO A 28 -2.37 23.98 0.60
CA PRO A 28 -1.66 24.89 1.49
C PRO A 28 -0.30 24.26 1.86
N THR A 29 0.77 24.97 1.55
CA THR A 29 2.13 24.50 1.86
C THR A 29 2.40 24.69 3.34
N LEU A 30 2.85 23.63 4.00
CA LEU A 30 3.25 23.68 5.40
C LEU A 30 4.50 24.54 5.56
N PRO A 31 4.72 25.18 6.73
CA PRO A 31 5.99 25.80 7.04
C PRO A 31 7.14 24.79 6.86
N ALA A 32 8.27 25.25 6.32
CA ALA A 32 9.40 24.37 5.98
C ALA A 32 9.85 23.49 7.16
N GLU A 33 9.86 24.04 8.38
CA GLU A 33 10.18 23.30 9.60
C GLU A 33 9.21 22.14 9.88
N VAL A 34 7.91 22.35 9.63
CA VAL A 34 6.88 21.32 9.83
C VAL A 34 7.03 20.21 8.79
N SER A 35 7.27 20.58 7.53
CA SER A 35 7.53 19.61 6.44
C SER A 35 8.74 18.74 6.75
N GLU A 36 9.85 19.36 7.15
CA GLU A 36 11.09 18.66 7.48
C GLU A 36 10.93 17.73 8.70
N TRP A 37 10.17 18.16 9.72
CA TRP A 37 9.84 17.30 10.85
C TRP A 37 8.99 16.10 10.42
N LEU A 38 7.95 16.31 9.61
CA LEU A 38 7.08 15.24 9.10
C LEU A 38 7.87 14.20 8.30
N GLU A 39 8.77 14.62 7.43
CA GLU A 39 9.61 13.73 6.63
C GLU A 39 10.50 12.86 7.50
N ARG A 40 11.21 13.46 8.46
CA ARG A 40 12.02 12.70 9.44
C ARG A 40 11.17 11.72 10.25
N ASP A 41 10.00 12.17 10.67
CA ASP A 41 9.10 11.37 11.49
C ASP A 41 8.53 10.17 10.72
N GLN A 42 8.14 10.37 9.46
CA GLN A 42 7.76 9.30 8.54
C GLN A 42 8.91 8.33 8.30
N ALA A 43 10.13 8.81 8.05
CA ALA A 43 11.30 7.97 7.86
C ALA A 43 11.61 7.12 9.11
N ARG A 44 11.49 7.69 10.31
CA ARG A 44 11.64 6.93 11.57
C ARG A 44 10.58 5.86 11.71
N ARG A 45 9.30 6.18 11.47
CA ARG A 45 8.21 5.19 11.54
C ARG A 45 8.42 4.06 10.54
N TRP A 46 8.84 4.39 9.32
CA TRP A 46 9.16 3.40 8.30
C TRP A 46 10.29 2.46 8.72
N ALA A 47 11.38 3.01 9.25
CA ALA A 47 12.48 2.20 9.77
C ALA A 47 12.02 1.28 10.92
N THR A 48 11.15 1.76 11.81
CA THR A 48 10.55 0.92 12.86
C THR A 48 9.71 -0.22 12.28
N MET A 49 8.90 0.05 11.25
CA MET A 49 8.09 -0.96 10.58
C MET A 49 8.96 -2.03 9.91
N ILE A 50 10.04 -1.63 9.22
CA ILE A 50 11.00 -2.58 8.62
C ILE A 50 11.61 -3.46 9.70
N ALA A 51 12.07 -2.88 10.82
CA ALA A 51 12.69 -3.64 11.89
C ALA A 51 11.73 -4.63 12.56
N GLU A 52 10.47 -4.24 12.77
CA GLU A 52 9.42 -5.14 13.26
C GLU A 52 9.12 -6.26 12.24
N GLY A 53 9.00 -5.91 10.96
CA GLY A 53 8.77 -6.86 9.88
C GLY A 53 9.89 -7.88 9.73
N ASP A 54 11.15 -7.45 9.86
CA ASP A 54 12.32 -8.32 9.88
C ASP A 54 12.23 -9.34 11.02
N SER A 55 11.91 -8.87 12.22
CA SER A 55 11.70 -9.74 13.38
C SER A 55 10.60 -10.77 13.12
N ILE A 56 9.45 -10.36 12.58
CA ILE A 56 8.34 -11.28 12.25
C ILE A 56 8.77 -12.29 11.19
N PHE A 57 9.45 -11.84 10.14
CA PHE A 57 9.86 -12.68 9.03
C PHE A 57 10.85 -13.77 9.47
N ASN A 58 11.85 -13.39 10.26
CA ASN A 58 12.94 -14.27 10.68
C ASN A 58 12.60 -15.13 11.90
N SER A 59 11.78 -14.64 12.84
CA SER A 59 11.28 -15.47 13.95
C SER A 59 10.10 -16.37 13.54
N GLY A 60 9.42 -16.03 12.45
CA GLY A 60 8.24 -16.72 11.96
C GLY A 60 8.55 -17.87 11.00
N SER A 61 7.55 -18.18 10.16
CA SER A 61 7.63 -19.23 9.15
C SER A 61 8.19 -18.73 7.81
N CYS A 62 8.26 -17.42 7.58
CA CYS A 62 8.58 -16.82 6.28
C CYS A 62 9.98 -17.24 5.78
N ALA A 63 11.00 -17.08 6.63
CA ALA A 63 12.38 -17.43 6.31
C ALA A 63 12.59 -18.93 6.01
N ARG A 64 11.69 -19.82 6.46
CA ARG A 64 11.79 -21.26 6.16
C ARG A 64 11.57 -21.58 4.69
N CYS A 65 10.79 -20.76 4.00
CA CYS A 65 10.51 -20.92 2.58
C CYS A 65 11.32 -19.94 1.71
N HIS A 66 11.47 -18.70 2.18
CA HIS A 66 12.11 -17.62 1.43
C HIS A 66 13.57 -17.36 1.81
N GLY A 67 14.14 -18.12 2.75
CA GLY A 67 15.50 -17.89 3.27
C GLY A 67 15.57 -16.71 4.24
N GLU A 68 16.60 -16.67 5.10
CA GLU A 68 16.76 -15.63 6.15
C GLU A 68 16.92 -14.22 5.56
N ALA A 69 17.59 -14.11 4.42
CA ALA A 69 17.75 -12.84 3.69
C ALA A 69 16.65 -12.62 2.63
N GLY A 70 15.62 -13.46 2.58
CA GLY A 70 14.57 -13.40 1.56
C GLY A 70 15.02 -13.83 0.15
N SER A 71 16.22 -14.39 0.00
CA SER A 71 16.82 -14.80 -1.29
C SER A 71 16.15 -16.02 -1.96
N GLY A 72 15.03 -16.49 -1.42
CA GLY A 72 14.24 -17.58 -1.97
C GLY A 72 14.90 -18.95 -1.87
N GLY A 73 14.38 -19.87 -2.68
CA GLY A 73 14.90 -21.23 -2.82
C GLY A 73 13.89 -22.16 -3.47
N ARG A 74 14.03 -23.47 -3.24
CA ARG A 74 13.09 -24.47 -3.78
C ARG A 74 11.68 -24.37 -3.19
N ASN A 75 11.53 -23.69 -2.05
CA ASN A 75 10.31 -23.66 -1.27
C ASN A 75 9.53 -22.34 -1.41
N GLY A 76 10.14 -21.30 -1.95
CA GLY A 76 9.54 -19.98 -2.11
C GLY A 76 10.37 -19.10 -3.06
N PRO A 77 9.74 -18.13 -3.74
CA PRO A 77 10.43 -17.22 -4.64
C PRO A 77 11.44 -16.33 -3.91
N ASP A 78 12.41 -15.82 -4.66
CA ASP A 78 13.33 -14.77 -4.23
C ASP A 78 12.55 -13.45 -4.10
N LEU A 79 12.57 -12.87 -2.90
CA LEU A 79 11.91 -11.60 -2.55
C LEU A 79 12.86 -10.40 -2.69
N THR A 80 14.15 -10.64 -2.94
CA THR A 80 15.17 -9.62 -3.19
C THR A 80 15.23 -9.23 -4.67
N ASP A 81 14.62 -10.02 -5.55
CA ASP A 81 14.52 -9.72 -6.99
C ASP A 81 13.53 -8.58 -7.25
N THR A 82 13.75 -7.90 -8.36
CA THR A 82 12.86 -6.87 -8.93
C THR A 82 11.72 -7.48 -9.75
N THR A 83 11.85 -8.74 -10.16
CA THR A 83 10.80 -9.46 -10.89
C THR A 83 9.93 -10.28 -9.95
N TRP A 84 8.70 -9.83 -9.72
CA TRP A 84 7.76 -10.48 -8.82
C TRP A 84 6.88 -11.53 -9.52
N VAL A 85 6.71 -12.69 -8.89
CA VAL A 85 5.96 -13.83 -9.46
C VAL A 85 4.46 -13.80 -9.12
N GLN A 86 4.12 -13.26 -7.94
CA GLN A 86 2.77 -13.30 -7.34
C GLN A 86 2.19 -11.92 -7.00
N SER A 87 2.94 -10.88 -7.32
CA SER A 87 2.67 -9.50 -6.95
C SER A 87 3.26 -8.62 -8.04
N ASP A 88 2.88 -7.35 -8.09
CA ASP A 88 3.61 -6.34 -8.87
C ASP A 88 4.76 -5.70 -8.07
N GLY A 89 5.00 -6.16 -6.84
CA GLY A 89 6.02 -5.63 -5.93
C GLY A 89 5.62 -4.38 -5.17
N SER A 90 4.40 -3.87 -5.36
CA SER A 90 3.88 -2.76 -4.57
C SER A 90 3.62 -3.19 -3.12
N LEU A 91 3.76 -2.26 -2.18
CA LEU A 91 3.54 -2.52 -0.76
C LEU A 91 2.13 -3.09 -0.48
N GLU A 92 1.13 -2.59 -1.20
CA GLU A 92 -0.26 -3.04 -1.07
C GLU A 92 -0.45 -4.48 -1.57
N GLU A 93 0.16 -4.80 -2.71
CA GLU A 93 0.09 -6.14 -3.28
C GLU A 93 0.86 -7.15 -2.43
N ILE A 94 2.06 -6.80 -1.94
CA ILE A 94 2.81 -7.63 -0.99
C ILE A 94 1.95 -7.92 0.25
N ARG A 95 1.38 -6.89 0.86
CA ARG A 95 0.53 -7.03 2.06
C ARG A 95 -0.66 -7.93 1.81
N ARG A 96 -1.36 -7.74 0.69
CA ARG A 96 -2.51 -8.57 0.32
C ARG A 96 -2.13 -10.02 0.06
N THR A 97 -1.02 -10.25 -0.65
CA THR A 97 -0.52 -11.59 -0.95
C THR A 97 -0.16 -12.31 0.34
N VAL A 98 0.49 -11.65 1.29
CA VAL A 98 0.75 -12.20 2.63
C VAL A 98 -0.56 -12.47 3.38
N PHE A 99 -1.52 -11.54 3.36
CA PHE A 99 -2.79 -11.67 4.05
C PHE A 99 -3.62 -12.87 3.58
N TRP A 100 -3.82 -13.02 2.27
CA TRP A 100 -4.63 -14.12 1.72
C TRP A 100 -3.85 -15.41 1.48
N GLY A 101 -2.52 -15.34 1.48
CA GLY A 101 -1.69 -16.43 0.99
C GLY A 101 -1.78 -16.59 -0.53
N VAL A 102 -1.12 -17.63 -1.04
CA VAL A 102 -1.15 -18.06 -2.43
C VAL A 102 -1.48 -19.53 -2.48
N ARG A 103 -2.66 -19.85 -2.99
CA ARG A 103 -3.14 -21.22 -3.19
C ARG A 103 -2.31 -21.91 -4.27
N ARG A 104 -2.11 -23.22 -4.15
CA ARG A 104 -1.29 -23.99 -5.10
C ARG A 104 -1.73 -23.83 -6.55
N GLU A 105 -3.03 -23.74 -6.80
CA GLU A 105 -3.60 -23.60 -8.14
C GLU A 105 -3.33 -22.21 -8.77
N LEU A 106 -2.92 -21.24 -7.95
CA LEU A 106 -2.62 -19.87 -8.35
C LEU A 106 -1.11 -19.60 -8.42
N LEU A 107 -0.28 -20.65 -8.32
CA LEU A 107 1.16 -20.51 -8.46
C LEU A 107 1.52 -20.19 -9.93
N SER A 108 2.05 -18.99 -10.18
CA SER A 108 2.48 -18.56 -11.52
C SER A 108 3.74 -19.30 -11.99
N ASP A 109 4.54 -19.81 -11.06
CA ASP A 109 5.74 -20.60 -11.34
C ASP A 109 5.51 -22.09 -10.98
N PRO A 110 5.52 -23.02 -11.95
CA PRO A 110 5.34 -24.45 -11.70
C PRO A 110 6.51 -25.10 -10.96
N ALA A 111 7.66 -24.43 -10.84
CA ALA A 111 8.78 -24.90 -10.01
C ALA A 111 8.47 -24.78 -8.51
N LEU A 112 7.59 -23.85 -8.12
CA LEU A 112 7.11 -23.68 -6.75
C LEU A 112 6.08 -24.76 -6.42
N ARG A 113 6.29 -25.48 -5.33
CA ARG A 113 5.48 -26.66 -4.97
C ARG A 113 4.61 -26.48 -3.73
N PHE A 114 4.91 -25.46 -2.94
CA PHE A 114 4.25 -25.20 -1.67
C PHE A 114 3.36 -23.98 -1.81
N GLU A 115 2.11 -24.13 -1.40
CA GLU A 115 1.22 -23.01 -1.23
C GLU A 115 1.68 -22.15 -0.06
N MET A 116 1.43 -20.85 -0.16
CA MET A 116 1.61 -19.94 0.97
C MET A 116 0.27 -19.84 1.68
N ASN A 117 0.19 -20.32 2.93
CA ASN A 117 -1.01 -20.12 3.73
C ASN A 117 -1.22 -18.62 4.03
N PRO A 118 -2.46 -18.19 4.33
CA PRO A 118 -2.72 -16.86 4.89
C PRO A 118 -1.77 -16.54 6.04
N GLY A 119 -1.20 -15.33 6.04
CA GLY A 119 -0.19 -14.89 7.01
C GLY A 119 1.13 -15.67 6.97
N GLY A 120 1.38 -16.46 5.92
CA GLY A 120 2.48 -17.43 5.91
C GLY A 120 2.30 -18.57 6.93
N GLY A 121 1.08 -18.76 7.46
CA GLY A 121 0.78 -19.68 8.55
C GLY A 121 0.96 -19.07 9.96
N LEU A 122 1.22 -17.77 10.06
CA LEU A 122 1.23 -17.04 11.32
C LEU A 122 -0.15 -16.41 11.61
N ASP A 123 -0.47 -16.25 12.89
CA ASP A 123 -1.60 -15.46 13.35
C ASP A 123 -1.15 -14.02 13.57
N LEU A 124 -1.32 -13.17 12.57
CA LEU A 124 -0.81 -11.80 12.54
C LEU A 124 -1.93 -10.77 12.80
N GLU A 125 -1.60 -9.76 13.58
CA GLU A 125 -2.41 -8.55 13.72
C GLU A 125 -2.30 -7.64 12.49
N TRP A 126 -3.28 -6.72 12.33
CA TRP A 126 -3.36 -5.86 11.15
C TRP A 126 -2.14 -4.96 10.94
N ASN A 127 -1.58 -4.41 12.03
CA ASN A 127 -0.34 -3.65 12.03
C ASN A 127 0.86 -4.51 11.62
N GLN A 128 0.92 -5.77 12.06
CA GLN A 128 2.01 -6.69 11.73
C GLN A 128 2.06 -7.03 10.25
N TYR A 129 0.92 -7.12 9.56
CA TYR A 129 0.90 -7.24 8.11
C TYR A 129 1.56 -6.05 7.41
N ALA A 130 1.35 -4.83 7.92
CA ALA A 130 1.97 -3.64 7.34
C ALA A 130 3.48 -3.61 7.59
N SER A 131 3.93 -3.95 8.80
CA SER A 131 5.37 -4.04 9.13
C SER A 131 6.07 -5.14 8.32
N LEU A 132 5.45 -6.32 8.19
CA LEU A 132 5.98 -7.41 7.39
C LEU A 132 6.05 -7.05 5.89
N ALA A 133 5.03 -6.40 5.35
CA ALA A 133 5.05 -5.92 3.97
C ALA A 133 6.13 -4.85 3.77
N ALA A 134 6.33 -3.94 4.74
CA ALA A 134 7.39 -2.93 4.68
C ALA A 134 8.79 -3.56 4.62
N TYR A 135 9.04 -4.57 5.45
CA TYR A 135 10.28 -5.33 5.41
C TYR A 135 10.48 -6.03 4.07
N VAL A 136 9.50 -6.81 3.61
CA VAL A 136 9.59 -7.55 2.34
C VAL A 136 9.80 -6.61 1.15
N TRP A 137 9.12 -5.46 1.13
CA TRP A 137 9.34 -4.42 0.13
C TRP A 137 10.79 -3.89 0.18
N SER A 138 11.35 -3.67 1.37
CA SER A 138 12.71 -3.17 1.54
C SER A 138 13.81 -4.15 1.11
N LEU A 139 13.49 -5.42 0.84
CA LEU A 139 14.47 -6.40 0.37
C LEU A 139 14.89 -6.19 -1.08
N SER A 140 13.98 -5.67 -1.92
CA SER A 140 14.22 -5.41 -3.34
C SER A 140 14.24 -3.92 -3.70
N ASN A 141 14.08 -3.05 -2.70
CA ASN A 141 14.10 -1.59 -2.87
C ASN A 141 15.20 -0.98 -1.99
N GLU A 142 15.78 0.12 -2.43
CA GLU A 142 16.59 0.95 -1.54
C GLU A 142 15.74 1.36 -0.32
N THR A 143 16.35 1.53 0.86
CA THR A 143 15.66 1.78 2.15
C THR A 143 14.88 3.11 2.23
N GLY A 144 14.54 3.72 1.09
CA GLY A 144 13.68 4.90 0.98
C GLY A 144 12.20 4.60 1.30
N LEU A 145 11.42 5.67 1.42
CA LEU A 145 9.96 5.54 1.58
C LEU A 145 9.34 5.10 0.24
N PRO A 146 8.32 4.21 0.24
CA PRO A 146 7.60 3.84 -0.97
C PRO A 146 6.98 5.06 -1.66
N GLY A 147 7.12 5.14 -2.98
CA GLY A 147 6.43 6.14 -3.81
C GLY A 147 7.00 7.56 -3.74
N ARG A 148 8.26 7.72 -3.31
CA ARG A 148 9.02 8.97 -3.48
C ARG A 148 9.80 9.00 -4.80
#